data_AF-R1ETL8-F1
#
_entry.id   AF-R1ETL8-F1
#
_cell.length_a   1.000
_cell.length_b   1.000
_cell.length_c   1.000
_cell.angle_alpha   90.00
_cell.angle_beta   90.00
_cell.angle_gamma   90.00
#
_symmetry.space_group_name_H-M   'P 1'
#
loop_
_entity.id
_entity.type
_entity.pdbx_description
1 polymer ?
#
loop_
_entity_poly.entity_id
_entity_poly.type
_entity_poly.pdbx_seq_one_letter_code
_entity_poly.pdbx_strand_id
1 'polypeptide(L)'
;MSDVPPPPPTEDAAPPPPPPPPPPPMEEMFGPPLDAPPPPPDVADAAEGVVPPPDLSDAEGAMLWAVLEVANEALMESDPNLQVTEGGVKDIQADVLEKVFGVMEKQGRTELVEEDRAYIHRRVSALVAKALATGRRFAKLDRIVCNVGGARGWVPGTVQALNEDDPSDPTGLRPLPYVVKIDPPESRLVSVPKDTNECARAEVCFGTREDGLWFTRMCLPKAVKRGSQRSGRRFGKGDRVACAVEDESGDFSDWAAGEVVEVDHAVAEDWRGDVLMAGGLAPYRVLLDSGATVLVHADEHWLVRDLTLQPAGPRVAADGTRCLKRMGKRRAGDGWESFDHTTRKVRKLADGSSDDDD
;
A
#
# COMPACT_ATOMS: atom_id res chain seq x y z
N MET A 1 50.67 63.78 3.54
CA MET A 1 49.78 63.81 2.35
C MET A 1 49.65 62.37 1.92
N SER A 2 48.53 61.75 2.29
CA SER A 2 48.31 60.31 2.13
C SER A 2 47.34 60.12 0.98
N ASP A 3 47.81 59.53 -0.12
CA ASP A 3 47.02 59.21 -1.29
C ASP A 3 46.01 58.12 -0.95
N VAL A 4 44.74 58.50 -0.94
CA VAL A 4 43.62 57.57 -0.85
C VAL A 4 43.20 57.21 -2.28
N PRO A 5 43.26 55.93 -2.67
CA PRO A 5 42.85 55.52 -4.01
C PRO A 5 41.34 55.70 -4.19
N PRO A 6 40.89 56.09 -5.40
CA PRO A 6 39.48 56.32 -5.68
C PRO A 6 38.67 55.03 -5.59
N PRO A 7 37.38 55.13 -5.19
CA PRO A 7 36.50 53.98 -5.11
C PRO A 7 36.27 53.35 -6.50
N PRO A 8 36.06 52.02 -6.56
CA PRO A 8 35.80 51.33 -7.81
C PRO A 8 34.49 51.80 -8.45
N PRO A 9 34.40 51.76 -9.79
CA PRO A 9 33.19 52.14 -10.50
C PRO A 9 32.04 51.22 -10.12
N THR A 10 30.88 51.82 -9.89
CA THR A 10 29.63 51.13 -9.61
C THR A 10 29.22 50.41 -10.90
N GLU A 11 29.27 49.08 -10.90
CA GLU A 11 28.68 48.28 -11.98
C GLU A 11 27.18 48.58 -12.04
N ASP A 12 26.75 49.14 -13.17
CA ASP A 12 25.35 49.36 -13.48
C ASP A 12 24.61 48.03 -13.34
N ALA A 13 23.67 48.00 -12.39
CA ALA A 13 22.83 46.85 -12.13
C ALA A 13 22.11 46.46 -13.43
N ALA A 14 22.37 45.25 -13.90
CA ALA A 14 21.69 44.70 -15.06
C ALA A 14 20.17 44.81 -14.86
N PRO A 15 19.42 45.27 -15.88
CA PRO A 15 17.98 45.39 -15.76
C PRO A 15 17.37 44.02 -15.42
N PRO A 16 16.32 43.98 -14.58
CA PRO A 16 15.68 42.73 -14.21
C PRO A 16 15.21 42.00 -15.47
N PRO A 17 15.31 40.65 -15.50
CA PRO A 17 14.85 39.89 -16.65
C PRO A 17 13.36 40.18 -16.89
N PRO A 18 12.92 40.23 -18.16
CA PRO A 18 11.51 40.43 -18.46
C PRO A 18 10.67 39.30 -17.83
N PRO A 19 9.43 39.61 -17.40
CA PRO A 19 8.55 38.58 -16.86
C PRO A 19 8.32 37.49 -17.92
N PRO A 20 8.17 36.21 -17.50
CA PRO A 20 7.88 35.14 -18.42
C PRO A 20 6.56 35.42 -19.15
N PRO A 21 6.44 35.03 -20.43
CA PRO A 21 5.19 35.18 -21.17
C PRO A 21 4.06 34.43 -20.45
N PRO A 22 2.82 34.95 -20.52
CA PRO A 22 1.67 34.23 -19.98
C PRO A 22 1.54 32.86 -20.67
N PRO A 23 1.10 31.82 -19.93
CA PRO A 23 0.87 30.51 -20.53
C PRO A 23 -0.16 30.63 -21.67
N PRO A 24 0.00 29.85 -22.76
CA PRO A 24 -0.96 29.86 -23.84
C PRO A 24 -2.36 29.45 -23.33
N PRO A 25 -3.45 29.97 -23.94
CA PRO A 25 -4.80 29.54 -23.60
C PRO A 25 -4.93 28.02 -23.83
N MET A 26 -5.54 27.32 -22.86
CA MET A 26 -5.66 25.85 -22.88
C MET A 26 -6.46 25.28 -24.06
N GLU A 27 -7.07 26.13 -24.89
CA GLU A 27 -7.82 25.71 -26.08
C GLU A 27 -6.94 25.30 -27.26
N GLU A 28 -5.64 25.63 -27.29
CA GLU A 28 -4.75 25.28 -28.41
C GLU A 28 -3.88 24.03 -28.18
N MET A 29 -3.99 23.37 -27.02
CA MET A 29 -3.24 22.13 -26.73
C MET A 29 -3.95 20.85 -27.17
N PHE A 30 -5.21 20.94 -27.59
CA PHE A 30 -5.92 19.83 -28.20
C PHE A 30 -5.79 19.94 -29.72
N GLY A 31 -4.87 19.17 -30.29
CA GLY A 31 -4.86 18.94 -31.74
C GLY A 31 -6.23 18.44 -32.22
N PRO A 32 -6.50 18.50 -33.55
CA PRO A 32 -7.74 17.97 -34.10
C PRO A 32 -7.98 16.55 -33.55
N PRO A 33 -9.22 16.20 -33.18
CA PRO A 33 -9.52 14.91 -32.58
C PRO A 33 -8.93 13.82 -33.49
N LEU A 34 -8.08 12.98 -32.91
CA LEU A 34 -7.61 11.76 -33.57
C LEU A 34 -8.84 11.03 -34.09
N ASP A 35 -8.82 10.67 -35.37
CA ASP A 35 -9.90 9.94 -36.03
C ASP A 35 -10.40 8.85 -35.09
N ALA A 36 -11.71 8.87 -34.82
CA ALA A 36 -12.35 7.89 -33.96
C ALA A 36 -11.92 6.49 -34.42
N PRO A 37 -11.49 5.60 -33.50
CA PRO A 37 -11.14 4.24 -33.88
C PRO A 37 -12.31 3.64 -34.67
N PRO A 38 -12.04 2.91 -35.76
CA PRO A 38 -13.09 2.28 -36.54
C PRO A 38 -13.99 1.47 -35.59
N PRO A 39 -15.31 1.47 -35.78
CA PRO A 39 -16.20 0.68 -34.95
C PRO A 39 -15.72 -0.77 -34.96
N PRO A 40 -15.75 -1.46 -33.80
CA PRO A 40 -15.40 -2.87 -33.76
C PRO A 40 -16.26 -3.61 -34.79
N PRO A 41 -15.70 -4.60 -35.50
CA PRO A 41 -16.46 -5.39 -36.46
C PRO A 41 -17.70 -5.95 -35.76
N ASP A 42 -18.86 -5.86 -36.43
CA ASP A 42 -20.14 -6.36 -35.93
C ASP A 42 -19.96 -7.77 -35.36
N VAL A 43 -20.08 -7.87 -34.03
CA VAL A 43 -20.05 -9.14 -33.30
C VAL A 43 -21.45 -9.77 -33.39
N ALA A 44 -21.90 -9.97 -34.62
CA ALA A 44 -23.11 -10.71 -34.93
C ALA A 44 -22.69 -12.04 -35.54
N ASP A 45 -22.19 -12.97 -34.72
CA ASP A 45 -22.19 -14.44 -34.93
C ASP A 45 -21.22 -15.20 -33.98
N ALA A 46 -21.24 -14.88 -32.68
CA ALA A 46 -20.51 -15.67 -31.66
C ALA A 46 -21.41 -16.11 -30.49
N ALA A 47 -22.68 -16.37 -30.77
CA ALA A 47 -23.65 -16.90 -29.81
C ALA A 47 -23.88 -18.42 -29.96
N GLU A 48 -22.92 -19.17 -30.50
CA GLU A 48 -22.97 -20.64 -30.51
C GLU A 48 -21.84 -21.19 -29.64
N GLY A 49 -22.17 -21.48 -28.38
CA GLY A 49 -21.21 -22.01 -27.42
C GLY A 49 -21.57 -21.80 -25.94
N VAL A 50 -22.76 -21.26 -25.63
CA VAL A 50 -23.31 -21.41 -24.28
C VAL A 50 -23.65 -22.88 -24.12
N VAL A 51 -22.75 -23.63 -23.50
CA VAL A 51 -23.02 -24.97 -23.00
C VAL A 51 -24.31 -24.87 -22.19
N PRO A 52 -25.39 -25.58 -22.57
CA PRO A 52 -26.62 -25.54 -21.79
C PRO A 52 -26.27 -25.95 -20.36
N PRO A 53 -26.79 -25.25 -19.34
CA PRO A 53 -26.54 -25.62 -17.96
C PRO A 53 -26.88 -27.10 -17.79
N PRO A 54 -26.11 -27.86 -16.99
CA PRO A 54 -26.40 -29.25 -16.73
C PRO A 54 -27.87 -29.38 -16.31
N ASP A 55 -28.54 -30.39 -16.86
CA ASP A 55 -29.94 -30.75 -16.64
C ASP A 55 -30.11 -31.22 -15.18
N LEU A 56 -29.96 -30.28 -14.25
CA LEU A 56 -30.31 -30.45 -12.84
C LEU A 56 -31.82 -30.64 -12.82
N SER A 57 -32.29 -31.62 -12.06
CA SER A 57 -33.73 -31.78 -11.88
C SER A 57 -34.35 -30.44 -11.44
N ASP A 58 -35.56 -30.12 -11.91
CA ASP A 58 -36.23 -28.84 -11.59
C ASP A 58 -36.20 -28.52 -10.08
N ALA A 59 -36.21 -29.55 -9.23
CA ALA A 59 -36.12 -29.45 -7.78
C ALA A 59 -34.74 -29.05 -7.25
N GLU A 60 -33.65 -29.61 -7.79
CA GLU A 60 -32.28 -29.25 -7.38
C GLU A 60 -31.91 -27.84 -7.84
N GLY A 61 -32.32 -27.47 -9.05
CA GLY A 61 -32.15 -26.11 -9.56
C GLY A 61 -32.92 -25.08 -8.74
N ALA A 62 -34.17 -25.37 -8.37
CA ALA A 62 -34.97 -24.51 -7.50
C ALA A 62 -34.34 -24.35 -6.10
N MET A 63 -33.81 -25.43 -5.54
CA MET A 63 -33.13 -25.40 -4.25
C MET A 63 -31.86 -24.53 -4.27
N LEU A 64 -31.02 -24.71 -5.29
CA LEU A 64 -29.78 -23.95 -5.46
C LEU A 64 -30.07 -22.45 -5.50
N TRP A 65 -31.07 -22.05 -6.29
CA TRP A 65 -31.53 -20.67 -6.38
C TRP A 65 -32.04 -20.14 -5.05
N ALA A 66 -32.85 -20.91 -4.32
CA ALA A 66 -33.38 -20.50 -3.03
C ALA A 66 -32.28 -20.27 -1.98
N VAL A 67 -31.24 -21.13 -1.94
CA VAL A 67 -30.10 -20.92 -1.03
C VAL A 67 -29.31 -19.67 -1.42
N LEU A 68 -29.04 -19.46 -2.71
CA LEU A 68 -28.32 -18.30 -3.20
C LEU A 68 -29.07 -16.98 -2.96
N GLU A 69 -30.39 -16.97 -3.12
CA GLU A 69 -31.22 -15.80 -2.83
C GLU A 69 -31.09 -15.38 -1.37
N VAL A 70 -31.26 -16.31 -0.43
CA VAL A 70 -31.10 -16.04 1.01
C VAL A 70 -29.66 -15.66 1.36
N ALA A 71 -28.67 -16.30 0.74
CA ALA A 71 -27.27 -15.94 0.97
C ALA A 71 -26.96 -14.52 0.48
N ASN A 72 -27.51 -14.10 -0.65
CA ASN A 72 -27.35 -12.75 -1.18
C ASN A 72 -28.07 -11.71 -0.34
N GLU A 73 -29.28 -11.98 0.13
CA GLU A 73 -29.99 -11.13 1.10
C GLU A 73 -29.14 -10.91 2.35
N ALA A 74 -28.68 -12.00 2.97
CA ALA A 74 -27.80 -11.96 4.14
C ALA A 74 -26.47 -11.24 3.88
N LEU A 75 -25.93 -11.35 2.66
CA LEU A 75 -24.68 -10.69 2.27
C LEU A 75 -24.88 -9.19 2.13
N MET A 76 -25.98 -8.74 1.51
CA MET A 76 -26.32 -7.32 1.41
C MET A 76 -26.63 -6.70 2.78
N GLU A 77 -27.21 -7.47 3.72
CA GLU A 77 -27.39 -7.05 5.11
C GLU A 77 -26.06 -6.94 5.87
N SER A 78 -25.15 -7.91 5.66
CA SER A 78 -23.87 -8.00 6.39
C SER A 78 -22.77 -7.10 5.81
N ASP A 79 -22.86 -6.77 4.52
CA ASP A 79 -21.94 -5.89 3.80
C ASP A 79 -22.71 -4.83 2.98
N PRO A 80 -23.44 -3.90 3.65
CA PRO A 80 -24.27 -2.92 2.97
C PRO A 80 -23.46 -1.91 2.14
N ASN A 81 -22.14 -1.87 2.32
CA ASN A 81 -21.24 -0.97 1.61
C ASN A 81 -20.42 -1.68 0.51
N LEU A 82 -20.68 -2.96 0.24
CA LEU A 82 -20.00 -3.76 -0.79
C LEU A 82 -18.47 -3.73 -0.63
N GLN A 83 -17.98 -3.90 0.60
CA GLN A 83 -16.55 -3.96 0.92
C GLN A 83 -15.92 -5.33 0.64
N VAL A 84 -16.71 -6.40 0.58
CA VAL A 84 -16.23 -7.72 0.17
C VAL A 84 -16.01 -7.70 -1.34
N THR A 85 -14.83 -8.13 -1.77
CA THR A 85 -14.49 -8.21 -3.20
C THR A 85 -15.38 -9.21 -3.92
N GLU A 86 -15.54 -9.09 -5.25
CA GLU A 86 -16.34 -10.04 -6.04
C GLU A 86 -15.87 -11.49 -5.85
N GLY A 87 -14.55 -11.71 -5.77
CA GLY A 87 -13.99 -13.01 -5.44
C GLY A 87 -14.42 -13.50 -4.04
N GLY A 88 -14.37 -12.62 -3.04
CA GLY A 88 -14.84 -12.92 -1.70
C GLY A 88 -16.34 -13.25 -1.66
N VAL A 89 -17.17 -12.57 -2.44
CA VAL A 89 -18.61 -12.89 -2.56
C VAL A 89 -18.80 -14.31 -3.11
N LYS A 90 -18.08 -14.66 -4.18
CA LYS A 90 -18.13 -16.02 -4.77
C LYS A 90 -17.65 -17.09 -3.79
N ASP A 91 -16.59 -16.83 -3.04
CA ASP A 91 -16.07 -17.75 -2.04
C ASP A 91 -17.06 -17.96 -0.89
N ILE A 92 -17.72 -16.89 -0.43
CA ILE A 92 -18.77 -16.95 0.59
C ILE A 92 -19.96 -17.77 0.08
N GLN A 93 -20.45 -17.48 -1.12
CA GLN A 93 -21.55 -18.24 -1.74
C GLN A 93 -21.20 -19.72 -1.88
N ALA A 94 -20.00 -20.04 -2.35
CA ALA A 94 -19.54 -21.43 -2.50
C ALA A 94 -19.48 -22.17 -1.15
N ASP A 95 -18.94 -21.56 -0.08
CA ASP A 95 -18.90 -22.18 1.25
C ASP A 95 -20.32 -22.40 1.81
N VAL A 96 -21.19 -21.39 1.68
CA VAL A 96 -22.59 -21.49 2.14
C VAL A 96 -23.31 -22.61 1.42
N LEU A 97 -23.19 -22.69 0.09
CA LEU A 97 -23.77 -23.76 -0.72
C LEU A 97 -23.28 -25.13 -0.25
N GLU A 98 -21.97 -25.34 -0.17
CA GLU A 98 -21.38 -26.62 0.25
C GLU A 98 -21.92 -27.06 1.63
N LYS A 99 -21.98 -26.14 2.61
CA LYS A 99 -22.41 -26.48 3.97
C LYS A 99 -23.91 -26.70 4.08
N VAL A 100 -24.73 -25.87 3.44
CA VAL A 100 -26.19 -26.00 3.48
C VAL A 100 -26.64 -27.27 2.79
N PHE A 101 -26.16 -27.53 1.56
CA PHE A 101 -26.48 -28.77 0.85
C PHE A 101 -26.00 -30.00 1.62
N GLY A 102 -24.80 -29.97 2.20
CA GLY A 102 -24.30 -31.06 3.02
C GLY A 102 -25.12 -31.35 4.29
N VAL A 103 -25.86 -30.36 4.82
CA VAL A 103 -26.81 -30.56 5.94
C VAL A 103 -28.16 -31.08 5.43
N MET A 104 -28.68 -30.50 4.35
CA MET A 104 -29.97 -30.87 3.77
C MET A 104 -29.97 -32.30 3.23
N GLU A 105 -28.92 -32.70 2.52
CA GLU A 105 -28.74 -34.05 1.99
C GLU A 105 -28.73 -35.10 3.12
N LYS A 106 -27.98 -34.83 4.20
CA LYS A 106 -27.95 -35.71 5.39
C LYS A 106 -29.31 -35.87 6.06
N GLN A 107 -30.19 -34.89 5.90
CA GLN A 107 -31.53 -34.89 6.47
C GLN A 107 -32.62 -35.30 5.47
N GLY A 108 -32.26 -35.57 4.21
CA GLY A 108 -33.20 -35.92 3.14
C GLY A 108 -34.22 -34.82 2.85
N ARG A 109 -33.85 -33.54 3.03
CA ARG A 109 -34.75 -32.39 2.84
C ARG A 109 -34.59 -31.80 1.45
N THR A 110 -35.71 -31.44 0.84
CA THR A 110 -35.79 -30.81 -0.50
C THR A 110 -36.34 -29.38 -0.44
N GLU A 111 -36.57 -28.83 0.75
CA GLU A 111 -37.08 -27.48 0.98
C GLU A 111 -36.29 -26.80 2.11
N LEU A 112 -36.04 -25.48 1.95
CA LEU A 112 -35.44 -24.65 2.98
C LEU A 112 -36.49 -24.32 4.04
N VAL A 113 -36.15 -24.59 5.29
CA VAL A 113 -36.95 -24.19 6.45
C VAL A 113 -36.34 -22.95 7.11
N GLU A 114 -37.07 -22.35 8.04
CA GLU A 114 -36.63 -21.14 8.74
C GLU A 114 -35.30 -21.33 9.48
N GLU A 115 -35.05 -22.53 10.01
CA GLU A 115 -33.78 -22.88 10.65
C GLU A 115 -32.59 -22.82 9.68
N ASP A 116 -32.79 -23.17 8.41
CA ASP A 116 -31.74 -23.05 7.39
C ASP A 116 -31.47 -21.60 7.03
N ARG A 117 -32.53 -20.79 6.90
CA ARG A 117 -32.40 -19.34 6.64
C ARG A 117 -31.59 -18.70 7.76
N ALA A 118 -31.95 -18.93 9.01
CA ALA A 118 -31.20 -18.44 10.16
C ALA A 118 -29.75 -18.97 10.19
N TYR A 119 -29.51 -20.21 9.75
CA TYR A 119 -28.15 -20.75 9.60
C TYR A 119 -27.35 -20.02 8.50
N ILE A 120 -27.95 -19.80 7.33
CA ILE A 120 -27.37 -19.07 6.21
C ILE A 120 -27.00 -17.65 6.64
N HIS A 121 -27.90 -16.89 7.27
CA HIS A 121 -27.61 -15.53 7.73
C HIS A 121 -26.41 -15.51 8.70
N ARG A 122 -26.40 -16.38 9.72
CA ARG A 122 -25.26 -16.46 10.66
C ARG A 122 -23.95 -16.83 9.97
N ARG A 123 -24.00 -17.77 9.01
CA ARG A 123 -22.82 -18.24 8.28
C ARG A 123 -22.27 -17.15 7.36
N VAL A 124 -23.13 -16.53 6.55
CA VAL A 124 -22.77 -15.41 5.67
C VAL A 124 -22.18 -14.27 6.50
N SER A 125 -22.85 -13.84 7.56
CA SER A 125 -22.34 -12.76 8.43
C SER A 125 -20.94 -13.07 9.00
N ALA A 126 -20.71 -14.30 9.47
CA ALA A 126 -19.40 -14.72 9.97
C ALA A 126 -18.33 -14.77 8.86
N LEU A 127 -18.69 -15.24 7.66
CA LEU A 127 -17.75 -15.30 6.53
C LEU A 127 -17.45 -13.92 5.94
N VAL A 128 -18.44 -13.02 5.87
CA VAL A 128 -18.25 -11.60 5.52
C VAL A 128 -17.30 -10.96 6.53
N ALA A 129 -17.56 -11.10 7.83
CA ALA A 129 -16.67 -10.58 8.87
C ALA A 129 -15.24 -11.12 8.72
N LYS A 130 -15.09 -12.42 8.42
CA LYS A 130 -13.79 -13.04 8.15
C LYS A 130 -13.13 -12.46 6.89
N ALA A 131 -13.86 -12.35 5.78
CA ALA A 131 -13.35 -11.83 4.51
C ALA A 131 -12.88 -10.37 4.66
N LEU A 132 -13.67 -9.56 5.35
CA LEU A 132 -13.31 -8.17 5.70
C LEU A 132 -12.09 -8.11 6.63
N ALA A 133 -11.93 -9.09 7.53
CA ALA A 133 -10.78 -9.17 8.40
C ALA A 133 -9.50 -9.63 7.69
N THR A 134 -9.59 -10.55 6.73
CA THR A 134 -8.46 -11.06 5.95
C THR A 134 -8.10 -10.20 4.75
N GLY A 135 -9.03 -9.37 4.26
CA GLY A 135 -8.85 -8.50 3.09
C GLY A 135 -8.19 -7.16 3.39
N ARG A 136 -7.67 -6.94 4.60
CA ARG A 136 -7.00 -5.67 4.94
C ARG A 136 -5.64 -5.57 4.23
N ARG A 137 -5.41 -4.43 3.58
CA ARG A 137 -4.12 -4.16 2.88
C ARG A 137 -2.94 -4.17 3.86
N PHE A 138 -3.12 -3.67 5.08
CA PHE A 138 -2.05 -3.59 6.09
C PHE A 138 -2.26 -4.57 7.25
N ALA A 139 -1.17 -5.10 7.79
CA ALA A 139 -1.18 -5.96 8.97
C ALA A 139 -0.72 -5.21 10.22
N LYS A 140 -0.85 -5.85 11.39
CA LYS A 140 -0.25 -5.32 12.63
C LYS A 140 1.26 -5.13 12.44
N LEU A 141 1.77 -4.05 13.01
CA LEU A 141 3.16 -3.58 12.94
C LEU A 141 3.63 -3.05 11.58
N ASP A 142 2.76 -3.04 10.57
CA ASP A 142 3.10 -2.41 9.31
C ASP A 142 3.28 -0.90 9.44
N ARG A 143 4.17 -0.39 8.59
CA ARG A 143 4.47 1.03 8.43
C ARG A 143 3.58 1.61 7.34
N ILE A 144 2.80 2.61 7.71
CA ILE A 144 1.86 3.29 6.82
C ILE A 144 1.95 4.80 6.99
N VAL A 145 1.50 5.53 5.99
CA VAL A 145 1.16 6.95 6.10
C VAL A 145 -0.36 7.04 6.15
N CYS A 146 -0.89 7.72 7.16
CA CYS A 146 -2.34 7.86 7.36
C CYS A 146 -2.77 9.31 7.34
N ASN A 147 -3.95 9.57 6.78
CA ASN A 147 -4.54 10.88 6.73
C ASN A 147 -5.30 11.15 8.03
N VAL A 148 -4.80 12.09 8.83
CA VAL A 148 -5.44 12.50 10.09
C VAL A 148 -6.38 13.70 9.93
N GLY A 149 -6.54 14.19 8.70
CA GLY A 149 -7.40 15.31 8.35
C GLY A 149 -6.91 16.67 8.87
N GLY A 150 -7.70 17.70 8.55
CA GLY A 150 -7.44 19.09 8.95
C GLY A 150 -6.10 19.63 8.46
N ALA A 151 -5.53 20.59 9.19
CA ALA A 151 -4.24 21.21 8.84
C ALA A 151 -3.03 20.27 8.99
N ARG A 152 -3.21 19.09 9.60
CA ARG A 152 -2.12 18.12 9.81
C ARG A 152 -1.88 17.24 8.59
N GLY A 153 -2.93 16.94 7.82
CA GLY A 153 -2.84 16.14 6.61
C GLY A 153 -2.36 14.70 6.88
N TRP A 154 -1.30 14.29 6.19
CA TRP A 154 -0.75 12.94 6.22
C TRP A 154 0.38 12.79 7.23
N VAL A 155 0.38 11.71 8.01
CA VAL A 155 1.41 11.42 9.02
C VAL A 155 1.84 9.94 8.99
N PRO A 156 3.14 9.65 9.14
CA PRO A 156 3.63 8.27 9.25
C PRO A 156 3.27 7.66 10.60
N GLY A 157 3.12 6.33 10.62
CA GLY A 157 2.86 5.58 11.84
C GLY A 157 2.93 4.07 11.65
N THR A 158 2.68 3.36 12.74
CA THR A 158 2.68 1.89 12.79
C THR A 158 1.31 1.37 13.19
N VAL A 159 0.76 0.44 12.41
CA VAL A 159 -0.51 -0.23 12.71
C VAL A 159 -0.37 -1.01 14.03
N GLN A 160 -1.22 -0.73 15.00
CA GLN A 160 -1.24 -1.40 16.31
C GLN A 160 -2.36 -2.44 16.39
N ALA A 161 -3.52 -2.14 15.79
CA ALA A 161 -4.67 -2.99 15.80
C ALA A 161 -5.45 -2.94 14.48
N LEU A 162 -6.23 -3.99 14.22
CA LEU A 162 -7.03 -4.22 13.02
C LEU A 162 -8.46 -4.51 13.45
N ASN A 163 -9.45 -3.97 12.72
CA ASN A 163 -10.87 -4.24 12.93
C ASN A 163 -11.34 -3.97 14.38
N GLU A 164 -10.89 -2.86 14.96
CA GLU A 164 -11.33 -2.44 16.30
C GLU A 164 -12.73 -1.82 16.23
N ASP A 165 -13.50 -1.94 17.30
CA ASP A 165 -14.81 -1.31 17.37
C ASP A 165 -14.70 0.22 17.25
N ASP A 166 -15.52 0.84 16.40
CA ASP A 166 -15.60 2.30 16.35
C ASP A 166 -16.48 2.79 17.51
N PRO A 167 -15.93 3.51 18.51
CA PRO A 167 -16.74 4.05 19.61
C PRO A 167 -17.80 5.06 19.14
N SER A 168 -17.64 5.61 17.92
CA SER A 168 -18.60 6.51 17.28
C SER A 168 -19.73 5.76 16.57
N ASP A 169 -19.58 4.46 16.36
CA ASP A 169 -20.59 3.59 15.77
C ASP A 169 -21.14 2.59 16.81
N PRO A 170 -22.20 2.97 17.55
CA PRO A 170 -22.77 2.10 18.59
C PRO A 170 -23.37 0.80 18.04
N THR A 171 -23.52 0.67 16.71
CA THR A 171 -24.03 -0.54 16.09
C THR A 171 -22.96 -1.64 15.96
N GLY A 172 -21.67 -1.28 16.04
CA GLY A 172 -20.56 -2.20 15.78
C GLY A 172 -20.46 -2.69 14.32
N LEU A 173 -21.30 -2.16 13.42
CA LEU A 173 -21.36 -2.64 12.03
C LEU A 173 -20.17 -2.14 11.19
N ARG A 174 -19.49 -1.08 11.61
CA ARG A 174 -18.34 -0.51 10.90
C ARG A 174 -17.11 -0.54 11.80
N PRO A 175 -16.43 -1.70 11.90
CA PRO A 175 -15.16 -1.75 12.61
C PRO A 175 -14.14 -0.85 11.91
N LEU A 176 -13.32 -0.18 12.71
CA LEU A 176 -12.19 0.61 12.24
C LEU A 176 -11.16 -0.33 11.61
N PRO A 177 -10.83 -0.19 10.31
CA PRO A 177 -9.87 -1.07 9.66
C PRO A 177 -8.51 -1.05 10.35
N TYR A 178 -8.05 0.13 10.78
CA TYR A 178 -6.74 0.29 11.42
C TYR A 178 -6.80 1.24 12.61
N VAL A 179 -6.09 0.88 13.67
CA VAL A 179 -5.65 1.82 14.71
C VAL A 179 -4.13 1.96 14.60
N VAL A 180 -3.68 3.18 14.34
CA VAL A 180 -2.30 3.50 14.00
C VAL A 180 -1.67 4.32 15.11
N LYS A 181 -0.49 3.93 15.57
CA LYS A 181 0.35 4.78 16.43
C LYS A 181 1.18 5.69 15.54
N ILE A 182 0.86 6.98 15.52
CA ILE A 182 1.63 7.94 14.72
C ILE A 182 2.99 8.20 15.36
N ASP A 183 3.96 8.54 14.54
CA ASP A 183 5.34 8.75 14.98
C ASP A 183 5.49 9.93 15.94
N PRO A 184 6.64 10.03 16.64
CA PRO A 184 6.99 11.22 17.38
C PRO A 184 6.97 12.50 16.50
N PRO A 185 6.67 13.67 17.09
CA PRO A 185 6.56 13.91 18.52
C PRO A 185 5.23 13.49 19.15
N GLU A 186 4.15 13.33 18.38
CA GLU A 186 2.81 13.11 18.93
C GLU A 186 2.64 11.73 19.58
N SER A 187 3.21 10.67 18.99
CA SER A 187 3.23 9.31 19.57
C SER A 187 1.88 8.76 20.04
N ARG A 188 0.76 9.25 19.48
CA ARG A 188 -0.62 8.90 19.89
C ARG A 188 -1.26 7.88 18.95
N LEU A 189 -2.34 7.25 19.40
CA LEU A 189 -3.18 6.42 18.55
C LEU A 189 -4.14 7.29 17.73
N VAL A 190 -4.32 6.93 16.47
CA VAL A 190 -5.33 7.49 15.56
C VAL A 190 -6.08 6.35 14.88
N SER A 191 -7.37 6.55 14.67
CA SER A 191 -8.22 5.60 13.96
C SER A 191 -8.24 5.95 12.48
N VAL A 192 -8.07 4.95 11.62
CA VAL A 192 -8.26 5.10 10.17
C VAL A 192 -9.67 4.62 9.84
N PRO A 193 -10.55 5.47 9.27
CA PRO A 193 -11.97 5.15 9.14
C PRO A 193 -12.28 4.19 7.98
N LYS A 194 -11.42 4.14 6.95
CA LYS A 194 -11.61 3.30 5.76
C LYS A 194 -10.28 2.74 5.26
N ASP A 195 -10.29 1.54 4.71
CA ASP A 195 -9.13 0.94 4.07
C ASP A 195 -9.05 1.39 2.60
N THR A 196 -8.63 2.63 2.37
CA THR A 196 -8.50 3.23 1.03
C THR A 196 -7.24 4.07 0.93
N ASN A 197 -6.72 4.28 -0.28
CA ASN A 197 -5.55 5.13 -0.54
C ASN A 197 -5.73 6.62 -0.19
N GLU A 198 -6.95 7.06 0.13
CA GLU A 198 -7.24 8.41 0.62
C GLU A 198 -7.10 8.53 2.16
N CYS A 199 -7.17 7.39 2.85
CA CYS A 199 -7.11 7.31 4.32
C CYS A 199 -5.78 6.73 4.81
N ALA A 200 -5.23 5.73 4.11
CA ALA A 200 -3.98 5.08 4.47
C ALA A 200 -3.26 4.52 3.23
N ARG A 201 -1.94 4.68 3.22
CA ARG A 201 -1.04 4.17 2.18
C ARG A 201 0.16 3.47 2.81
N ALA A 202 0.76 2.52 2.11
CA ALA A 202 2.01 1.91 2.55
C ALA A 202 3.10 2.99 2.70
N GLU A 203 3.89 2.92 3.76
CA GLU A 203 5.09 3.74 3.85
C GLU A 203 6.21 3.09 3.02
N VAL A 204 6.59 3.77 1.95
CA VAL A 204 7.58 3.35 0.97
C VAL A 204 8.54 4.50 0.63
N CYS A 205 9.56 4.23 -0.19
CA CYS A 205 10.40 5.27 -0.77
C CYS A 205 9.63 5.97 -1.89
N PHE A 206 9.12 7.16 -1.60
CA PHE A 206 8.32 7.90 -2.57
C PHE A 206 9.19 8.46 -3.70
N GLY A 207 8.62 8.49 -4.91
CA GLY A 207 9.27 9.04 -6.10
C GLY A 207 9.45 10.56 -6.05
N THR A 208 10.22 11.08 -7.01
CA THR A 208 10.34 12.53 -7.29
C THR A 208 9.13 13.11 -8.04
N ARG A 209 8.07 12.32 -8.22
CA ARG A 209 6.79 12.85 -8.72
C ARG A 209 6.24 13.87 -7.73
N GLU A 210 5.46 14.83 -8.23
CA GLU A 210 4.95 15.96 -7.44
C GLU A 210 4.18 15.51 -6.19
N ASP A 211 3.40 14.44 -6.30
CA ASP A 211 2.68 13.80 -5.19
C ASP A 211 3.61 13.01 -4.25
N GLY A 212 4.61 12.31 -4.78
CA GLY A 212 5.59 11.55 -4.00
C GLY A 212 6.45 12.43 -3.09
N LEU A 213 6.90 13.59 -3.58
CA LEU A 213 7.74 14.52 -2.82
C LEU A 213 7.03 15.03 -1.57
N TRP A 214 5.71 15.25 -1.65
CA TRP A 214 4.90 15.64 -0.52
C TRP A 214 4.92 14.59 0.60
N PHE A 215 4.73 13.31 0.25
CA PHE A 215 4.79 12.21 1.21
C PHE A 215 6.18 12.03 1.82
N THR A 216 7.25 12.11 1.01
CA THR A 216 8.64 12.09 1.52
C THR A 216 8.80 13.09 2.65
N ARG A 217 8.36 14.34 2.47
CA ARG A 217 8.51 15.40 3.47
C ARG A 217 7.73 15.15 4.75
N MET A 218 6.51 14.61 4.64
CA MET A 218 5.71 14.27 5.82
C MET A 218 6.32 13.13 6.65
N CYS A 219 7.08 12.24 5.99
CA CYS A 219 7.74 11.11 6.63
C CYS A 219 9.19 11.41 7.06
N LEU A 220 9.75 12.58 6.73
CA LEU A 220 11.08 12.96 7.19
C LEU A 220 11.11 13.03 8.74
N PRO A 221 12.16 12.52 9.39
CA PRO A 221 12.30 12.60 10.84
C PRO A 221 12.23 14.06 11.36
N LYS A 222 11.14 14.42 12.05
CA LYS A 222 10.89 15.80 12.54
C LYS A 222 11.86 16.26 13.63
N ALA A 223 12.44 15.33 14.37
CA ALA A 223 13.34 15.63 15.47
C ALA A 223 14.57 14.72 15.40
N VAL A 224 15.64 15.25 14.81
CA VAL A 224 16.95 14.66 15.01
C VAL A 224 17.31 14.92 16.47
N LYS A 225 17.17 13.94 17.35
CA LYS A 225 17.81 14.01 18.66
C LYS A 225 19.29 14.28 18.37
N ARG A 226 19.79 15.47 18.72
CA ARG A 226 21.21 15.88 18.56
C ARG A 226 22.08 14.75 19.13
N GLY A 227 22.58 13.85 18.27
CA GLY A 227 23.33 12.66 18.68
C GLY A 227 22.95 11.34 18.00
N SER A 228 21.72 11.14 17.51
CA SER A 228 21.32 9.84 16.93
C SER A 228 21.61 9.69 15.43
N GLN A 229 21.70 10.80 14.68
CA GLN A 229 21.90 10.74 13.22
C GLN A 229 23.36 10.60 12.75
N ARG A 230 24.33 10.51 13.67
CA ARG A 230 25.75 10.38 13.29
C ARG A 230 26.27 8.95 13.25
N SER A 231 25.44 7.93 13.48
CA SER A 231 25.80 6.60 13.01
C SER A 231 25.87 6.69 11.48
N GLY A 232 27.04 6.46 10.90
CA GLY A 232 27.25 6.56 9.46
C GLY A 232 26.17 5.82 8.67
N ARG A 233 25.80 6.38 7.52
CA ARG A 233 24.80 5.82 6.61
C ARG A 233 25.17 4.38 6.25
N ARG A 234 24.17 3.49 6.20
CA ARG A 234 24.38 2.08 5.84
C ARG A 234 24.91 1.92 4.41
N PHE A 235 24.51 2.81 3.51
CA PHE A 235 24.87 2.77 2.09
C PHE A 235 25.64 4.03 1.68
N GLY A 236 26.56 3.87 0.73
CA GLY A 236 27.28 4.96 0.07
C GLY A 236 26.79 5.18 -1.37
N LYS A 237 27.25 6.27 -1.98
CA LYS A 237 27.02 6.51 -3.42
C LYS A 237 27.63 5.38 -4.26
N GLY A 238 26.88 4.87 -5.22
CA GLY A 238 27.23 3.73 -6.08
C GLY A 238 26.81 2.37 -5.52
N ASP A 239 26.33 2.30 -4.27
CA ASP A 239 25.85 1.03 -3.70
C ASP A 239 24.56 0.58 -4.38
N ARG A 240 24.47 -0.73 -4.62
CA ARG A 240 23.28 -1.39 -5.16
C ARG A 240 22.32 -1.75 -4.03
N VAL A 241 21.09 -1.28 -4.12
CA VAL A 241 20.07 -1.41 -3.08
C VAL A 241 18.76 -1.93 -3.65
N ALA A 242 17.94 -2.48 -2.76
CA ALA A 242 16.52 -2.71 -2.98
C ALA A 242 15.73 -1.69 -2.16
N CYS A 243 14.87 -0.91 -2.83
CA CYS A 243 14.02 0.11 -2.22
C CYS A 243 12.56 -0.35 -2.23
N ALA A 244 11.85 -0.13 -1.13
CA ALA A 244 10.41 -0.32 -1.10
C ALA A 244 9.75 0.78 -1.95
N VAL A 245 8.91 0.42 -2.92
CA VAL A 245 8.19 1.36 -3.80
C VAL A 245 6.72 0.95 -3.87
N GLU A 246 5.83 1.86 -4.29
CA GLU A 246 4.44 1.49 -4.61
C GLU A 246 4.44 0.52 -5.79
N ASP A 247 3.58 -0.49 -5.74
CA ASP A 247 3.32 -1.36 -6.90
C ASP A 247 2.37 -0.64 -7.87
N GLU A 248 2.06 -1.28 -9.00
CA GLU A 248 1.17 -0.68 -10.01
C GLU A 248 -0.26 -0.45 -9.49
N SER A 249 -0.71 -1.23 -8.49
CA SER A 249 -2.02 -1.05 -7.87
C SER A 249 -2.07 0.14 -6.90
N GLY A 250 -0.93 0.50 -6.30
CA GLY A 250 -0.82 1.47 -5.22
C GLY A 250 -1.38 0.97 -3.89
N ASP A 251 -1.89 -0.26 -3.83
CA ASP A 251 -2.40 -0.89 -2.61
C ASP A 251 -1.30 -1.64 -1.85
N PHE A 252 -0.27 -2.07 -2.57
CA PHE A 252 0.84 -2.83 -2.03
C PHE A 252 2.17 -2.11 -2.30
N SER A 253 3.25 -2.84 -2.10
CA SER A 253 4.58 -2.34 -2.37
C SER A 253 5.48 -3.45 -2.86
N ASP A 254 6.47 -3.07 -3.65
CA ASP A 254 7.48 -3.95 -4.19
C ASP A 254 8.87 -3.52 -3.73
N TRP A 255 9.81 -4.45 -3.77
CA TRP A 255 11.23 -4.16 -3.74
C TRP A 255 11.70 -3.88 -5.17
N ALA A 256 12.11 -2.64 -5.44
CA ALA A 256 12.73 -2.26 -6.71
C ALA A 256 14.25 -2.13 -6.55
N ALA A 257 15.01 -2.71 -7.48
CA ALA A 257 16.45 -2.57 -7.51
C ALA A 257 16.86 -1.18 -8.01
N GLY A 258 17.95 -0.65 -7.47
CA GLY A 258 18.53 0.61 -7.90
C GLY A 258 19.93 0.87 -7.37
N GLU A 259 20.44 2.05 -7.67
CA GLU A 259 21.75 2.55 -7.25
C GLU A 259 21.60 3.85 -6.45
N VAL A 260 22.29 3.95 -5.32
CA VAL A 260 22.36 5.19 -4.54
C VAL A 260 23.16 6.23 -5.31
N VAL A 261 22.52 7.28 -5.80
CA VAL A 261 23.19 8.34 -6.57
C VAL A 261 23.67 9.50 -5.69
N GLU A 262 23.03 9.67 -4.53
CA GLU A 262 23.34 10.73 -3.57
C GLU A 262 23.00 10.28 -2.14
N VAL A 263 23.79 10.76 -1.18
CA VAL A 263 23.62 10.50 0.26
C VAL A 263 23.37 11.84 0.94
N ASP A 264 22.44 11.87 1.90
CA ASP A 264 22.00 13.09 2.60
C ASP A 264 21.46 14.16 1.63
N HIS A 265 20.61 13.72 0.69
CA HIS A 265 20.01 14.57 -0.34
C HIS A 265 19.02 15.58 0.26
N ALA A 266 19.14 16.85 -0.14
CA ALA A 266 18.29 17.93 0.35
C ALA A 266 16.93 17.96 -0.38
N VAL A 267 15.85 17.73 0.37
CA VAL A 267 14.49 17.65 -0.20
C VAL A 267 13.91 19.02 -0.58
N ALA A 268 14.51 20.13 -0.12
CA ALA A 268 14.03 21.48 -0.37
C ALA A 268 14.30 21.99 -1.80
N GLU A 269 15.28 21.45 -2.52
CA GLU A 269 15.67 21.99 -3.82
C GLU A 269 14.56 21.82 -4.89
N ASP A 270 13.65 20.87 -4.69
CA ASP A 270 12.60 20.52 -5.67
C ASP A 270 11.20 21.06 -5.32
N TRP A 271 11.02 21.79 -4.20
CA TRP A 271 9.68 22.21 -3.71
C TRP A 271 9.39 23.71 -3.88
N ARG A 272 8.19 24.04 -4.38
CA ARG A 272 7.73 25.43 -4.63
C ARG A 272 6.76 26.03 -3.58
N GLY A 273 6.43 25.32 -2.50
CA GLY A 273 5.46 25.77 -1.49
C GLY A 273 6.06 26.36 -0.20
N ASP A 274 5.18 26.70 0.74
CA ASP A 274 5.47 27.54 1.92
C ASP A 274 6.71 27.16 2.77
N VAL A 275 7.48 28.18 3.16
CA VAL A 275 8.82 28.13 3.78
C VAL A 275 8.82 27.53 5.19
N LEU A 276 7.66 27.38 5.82
CA LEU A 276 7.51 26.93 7.21
C LEU A 276 7.91 25.46 7.46
N MET A 277 8.07 24.66 6.40
CA MET A 277 8.58 23.28 6.46
C MET A 277 10.01 23.25 5.93
N ALA A 278 10.95 23.83 6.70
CA ALA A 278 12.37 23.88 6.35
C ALA A 278 12.86 22.50 5.90
N GLY A 279 13.55 22.46 4.74
CA GLY A 279 13.98 21.22 4.08
C GLY A 279 14.67 20.25 5.03
N GLY A 280 14.20 19.01 5.03
CA GLY A 280 14.94 17.91 5.65
C GLY A 280 15.89 17.25 4.64
N LEU A 281 16.77 16.40 5.16
CA LEU A 281 17.67 15.57 4.36
C LEU A 281 17.09 14.16 4.28
N ALA A 282 16.83 13.69 3.06
CA ALA A 282 16.57 12.29 2.81
C ALA A 282 17.90 11.53 2.85
N PRO A 283 18.04 10.46 3.65
CA PRO A 283 19.24 9.63 3.69
C PRO A 283 19.82 9.27 2.33
N TYR A 284 18.97 8.91 1.36
CA TYR A 284 19.41 8.49 0.03
C TYR A 284 18.49 9.00 -1.06
N ARG A 285 19.09 9.37 -2.19
CA ARG A 285 18.43 9.45 -3.50
C ARG A 285 18.87 8.24 -4.31
N VAL A 286 17.92 7.48 -4.83
CA VAL A 286 18.19 6.21 -5.54
C VAL A 286 17.62 6.29 -6.95
N LEU A 287 18.45 5.97 -7.95
CA LEU A 287 18.03 5.76 -9.32
C LEU A 287 17.69 4.27 -9.48
N LEU A 288 16.41 3.98 -9.68
CA LEU A 288 15.93 2.61 -9.90
C LEU A 288 16.33 2.11 -11.29
N ASP A 289 16.43 0.79 -11.44
CA ASP A 289 16.75 0.16 -12.72
C ASP A 289 15.69 0.40 -13.80
N SER A 290 14.47 0.79 -13.41
CA SER A 290 13.42 1.25 -14.32
C SER A 290 13.66 2.66 -14.88
N GLY A 291 14.68 3.38 -14.40
CA GLY A 291 14.97 4.77 -14.73
C GLY A 291 14.27 5.80 -13.85
N ALA A 292 13.34 5.37 -12.98
CA ALA A 292 12.67 6.24 -12.01
C ALA A 292 13.62 6.63 -10.86
N THR A 293 13.39 7.79 -10.24
CA THR A 293 14.14 8.23 -9.04
C THR A 293 13.23 8.26 -7.82
N VAL A 294 13.69 7.67 -6.72
CA VAL A 294 13.02 7.66 -5.41
C VAL A 294 13.89 8.29 -4.32
N LEU A 295 13.22 8.85 -3.32
CA LEU A 295 13.83 9.40 -2.11
C LEU A 295 13.56 8.47 -0.94
N VAL A 296 14.64 8.01 -0.30
CA VAL A 296 14.57 7.19 0.91
C VAL A 296 14.59 8.13 2.11
N HIS A 297 13.43 8.36 2.74
CA HIS A 297 13.29 9.35 3.82
C HIS A 297 13.81 8.90 5.19
N ALA A 298 14.03 7.59 5.39
CA ALA A 298 14.65 7.05 6.59
C ALA A 298 15.62 5.89 6.27
N ASP A 299 16.75 5.83 6.98
CA ASP A 299 17.74 4.76 6.81
C ASP A 299 17.33 3.49 7.56
N GLU A 300 16.15 2.97 7.21
CA GLU A 300 15.51 1.87 7.90
C GLU A 300 15.38 0.64 7.01
N HIS A 301 15.44 -0.53 7.63
CA HIS A 301 15.46 -1.81 6.93
C HIS A 301 14.14 -2.12 6.20
N TRP A 302 13.03 -1.49 6.59
CA TRP A 302 11.75 -1.65 5.88
C TRP A 302 11.65 -0.76 4.64
N LEU A 303 12.53 0.22 4.44
CA LEU A 303 12.54 1.11 3.26
C LEU A 303 13.65 0.76 2.27
N VAL A 304 14.86 0.49 2.78
CA VAL A 304 16.03 0.23 1.95
C VAL A 304 16.88 -0.90 2.51
N ARG A 305 17.29 -1.79 1.61
CA ARG A 305 18.05 -3.02 1.91
C ARG A 305 19.19 -3.18 0.92
N ASP A 306 20.17 -3.97 1.32
CA ASP A 306 21.23 -4.43 0.43
C ASP A 306 20.64 -5.38 -0.63
N LEU A 307 20.87 -5.09 -1.91
CA LEU A 307 20.31 -5.88 -3.02
C LEU A 307 20.78 -7.34 -3.00
N THR A 308 21.96 -7.61 -2.44
CA THR A 308 22.50 -8.98 -2.32
C THR A 308 21.79 -9.80 -1.23
N LEU A 309 21.09 -9.14 -0.31
CA LEU A 309 20.33 -9.76 0.78
C LEU A 309 18.82 -9.75 0.51
N GLN A 310 18.34 -8.78 -0.25
CA GLN A 310 16.94 -8.65 -0.67
C GLN A 310 16.89 -8.45 -2.19
N PRO A 311 16.52 -9.47 -2.98
CA PRO A 311 16.28 -9.27 -4.40
C PRO A 311 15.05 -8.39 -4.62
N ALA A 312 14.96 -7.80 -5.82
CA ALA A 312 13.76 -7.13 -6.29
C ALA A 312 12.59 -8.12 -6.43
N GLY A 313 11.36 -7.61 -6.34
CA GLY A 313 10.13 -8.38 -6.44
C GLY A 313 9.12 -8.04 -5.33
N PRO A 314 8.06 -8.84 -5.18
CA PRO A 314 6.97 -8.55 -4.25
C PRO A 314 7.43 -8.40 -2.80
N ARG A 315 7.02 -7.32 -2.13
CA ARG A 315 7.28 -7.13 -0.69
C ARG A 315 6.30 -7.94 0.17
N VAL A 316 5.14 -8.27 -0.40
CA VAL A 316 4.16 -9.22 0.14
C VAL A 316 4.08 -10.37 -0.85
N ALA A 317 4.38 -11.59 -0.40
CA ALA A 317 4.28 -12.77 -1.24
C ALA A 317 2.79 -13.16 -1.46
N ALA A 318 2.54 -14.01 -2.46
CA ALA A 318 1.19 -14.43 -2.84
C ALA A 318 0.42 -15.16 -1.72
N ASP A 319 1.14 -15.72 -0.74
CA ASP A 319 0.59 -16.35 0.47
C ASP A 319 0.27 -15.33 1.59
N GLY A 320 0.48 -14.04 1.35
CA GLY A 320 0.32 -12.96 2.34
C GLY A 320 1.54 -12.75 3.24
N THR A 321 2.61 -13.54 3.08
CA THR A 321 3.84 -13.38 3.87
C THR A 321 4.51 -12.05 3.56
N ARG A 322 4.73 -11.23 4.58
CA ARG A 322 5.32 -9.89 4.44
C ARG A 322 6.83 -9.91 4.69
N CYS A 323 7.61 -9.47 3.70
CA CYS A 323 9.08 -9.40 3.78
C CYS A 323 9.56 -8.15 4.54
N LEU A 324 8.98 -7.87 5.72
CA LEU A 324 9.26 -6.66 6.51
C LEU A 324 10.17 -6.87 7.70
N LYS A 325 10.39 -8.13 8.12
CA LYS A 325 11.23 -8.48 9.27
C LYS A 325 12.67 -7.98 9.07
N ARG A 326 13.29 -7.46 10.15
CA ARG A 326 14.70 -7.02 10.17
C ARG A 326 15.66 -8.18 9.92
N MET A 327 15.37 -9.31 10.53
CA MET A 327 16.16 -10.53 10.42
C MET A 327 15.57 -11.39 9.29
N GLY A 328 16.39 -11.71 8.30
CA GLY A 328 16.06 -12.67 7.25
C GLY A 328 16.81 -13.98 7.45
N LYS A 329 16.28 -15.06 6.85
CA LYS A 329 16.97 -16.34 6.70
C LYS A 329 17.00 -16.70 5.22
N ARG A 330 18.09 -17.30 4.75
CA ARG A 330 18.19 -17.84 3.38
C ARG A 330 19.01 -19.12 3.38
N ARG A 331 18.80 -19.95 2.37
CA ARG A 331 19.65 -21.10 2.10
C ARG A 331 20.91 -20.64 1.38
N ALA A 332 22.08 -21.13 1.82
CA ALA A 332 23.37 -20.83 1.19
C ALA A 332 24.21 -22.12 1.13
N GLY A 333 24.32 -22.70 -0.07
CA GLY A 333 24.89 -24.03 -0.25
C GLY A 333 24.07 -25.08 0.49
N ASP A 334 24.75 -25.91 1.29
CA ASP A 334 24.12 -27.01 2.05
C ASP A 334 23.50 -26.57 3.38
N GLY A 335 23.69 -25.31 3.81
CA GLY A 335 23.23 -24.81 5.10
C GLY A 335 22.32 -23.58 5.02
N TRP A 336 21.99 -23.04 6.19
CA TRP A 336 21.19 -21.83 6.35
C TRP A 336 22.03 -20.66 6.87
N GLU A 337 21.72 -19.46 6.38
CA GLU A 337 22.27 -18.20 6.87
C GLU A 337 21.14 -17.35 7.45
N SER A 338 21.40 -16.72 8.60
CA SER A 338 20.63 -15.59 9.10
C SER A 338 21.35 -14.30 8.78
N PHE A 339 20.60 -13.25 8.42
CA PHE A 339 21.18 -11.95 8.13
C PHE A 339 20.33 -10.83 8.72
N ASP A 340 21.00 -9.76 9.12
CA ASP A 340 20.36 -8.56 9.68
C ASP A 340 20.37 -7.46 8.62
N HIS A 341 19.19 -7.06 8.12
CA HIS A 341 19.07 -6.01 7.11
C HIS A 341 19.55 -4.63 7.58
N THR A 342 19.61 -4.38 8.90
CA THR A 342 20.15 -3.14 9.45
C THR A 342 21.67 -3.17 9.46
N THR A 343 22.29 -4.25 9.96
CA THR A 343 23.76 -4.30 10.11
C THR A 343 24.49 -4.92 8.92
N ARG A 344 23.76 -5.52 7.97
CA ARG A 344 24.26 -6.33 6.83
C ARG A 344 25.12 -7.52 7.25
N LYS A 345 25.10 -7.90 8.53
CA LYS A 345 25.87 -9.03 9.04
C LYS A 345 25.16 -10.32 8.68
N VAL A 346 25.90 -11.25 8.08
CA VAL A 346 25.44 -12.61 7.76
C VAL A 346 26.10 -13.59 8.72
N ARG A 347 25.32 -14.52 9.26
CA ARG A 347 25.78 -15.56 10.19
C ARG A 347 25.25 -16.92 9.72
N LYS A 348 26.13 -17.90 9.66
CA LYS A 348 25.74 -19.30 9.44
C LYS A 348 24.96 -19.81 10.63
N LEU A 349 23.83 -20.45 10.38
CA LEU A 349 23.05 -21.19 11.38
C LEU A 349 23.55 -22.64 11.41
N ALA A 350 23.57 -23.24 12.60
CA ALA A 350 23.83 -24.67 12.72
C ALA A 350 22.63 -25.45 12.20
N ASP A 351 22.88 -26.57 11.51
CA ASP A 351 21.84 -27.43 10.95
C ASP A 351 20.89 -27.90 12.06
N GLY A 352 19.62 -27.48 11.99
CA GLY A 352 18.56 -27.89 12.92
C GLY A 352 17.81 -26.77 13.65
N SER A 353 18.21 -25.51 13.53
CA SER A 353 17.48 -24.36 14.10
C SER A 353 16.47 -23.80 13.09
N SER A 354 15.43 -24.59 12.78
CA SER A 354 14.20 -24.06 12.18
C SER A 354 13.30 -23.54 13.29
N ASP A 355 13.69 -22.43 13.93
CA ASP A 355 12.76 -21.68 14.76
C ASP A 355 11.78 -20.99 13.79
N ASP A 356 10.70 -21.70 13.50
CA ASP A 356 9.46 -21.20 12.91
C ASP A 356 8.57 -20.71 14.05
N ASP A 357 9.01 -19.67 14.77
CA ASP A 357 8.13 -18.91 15.65
C ASP A 357 7.48 -17.80 14.80
N ASP A 358 6.19 -18.01 14.51
CA ASP A 358 5.33 -17.10 13.73
C ASP A 358 5.10 -15.74 14.41
#